data_AF-A0A8S0YKE1-F1
#
_entry.id   AF-A0A8S0YKE1-F1
#
_cell.length_a   1.000
_cell.length_b   1.000
_cell.length_c   1.000
_cell.angle_alpha   90.00
_cell.angle_beta   90.00
_cell.angle_gamma   90.00
#
_symmetry.space_group_name_H-M   'P 1'
#
loop_
_entity.id
_entity.type
_entity.pdbx_description
1 polymer ?
#
loop_
_entity_poly.entity_id
_entity_poly.type
_entity_poly.pdbx_seq_one_letter_code
_entity_poly.pdbx_strand_id
1 'polypeptide(L)'
;MGKIKSTDEPVGRMAKLMAELHYFMAKEMIDRLGEEKGKEAVRSAIRKFGEARIESMLEEVHEKGLEISPETYARVKDMPSISWESDPDNPCDITYCPMYDMWHQLGAEDIGALYCEIDSIMYDKFGIGFERPLCKTKGDNCCRFLVRDKKH
;
A
#
# COMPACT_ATOMS: atom_id res chain seq x y z
N MET A 1 20.89 2.90 -5.08
CA MET A 1 19.71 3.79 -5.20
C MET A 1 18.92 3.35 -6.41
N GLY A 2 17.61 3.19 -6.25
CA GLY A 2 16.74 2.75 -7.33
C GLY A 2 16.73 3.75 -8.49
N LYS A 3 16.63 3.26 -9.71
CA LYS A 3 16.67 4.11 -10.92
C LYS A 3 15.27 4.66 -11.19
N ILE A 4 15.04 5.91 -10.83
CA ILE A 4 13.87 6.70 -11.24
C ILE A 4 14.25 7.53 -12.46
N LYS A 5 13.46 7.48 -13.53
CA LYS A 5 13.71 8.26 -14.75
C LYS A 5 12.62 9.31 -14.95
N SER A 6 12.99 10.45 -15.53
CA SER A 6 12.04 11.49 -15.92
C SER A 6 11.05 11.02 -17.00
N THR A 7 11.39 9.97 -17.74
CA THR A 7 10.57 9.32 -18.77
C THR A 7 9.59 8.28 -18.23
N ASP A 8 9.67 7.91 -16.95
CA ASP A 8 8.74 6.95 -16.35
C ASP A 8 7.32 7.54 -16.31
N GLU A 9 6.30 6.67 -16.37
CA GLU A 9 4.90 7.07 -16.23
C GLU A 9 4.71 7.90 -14.94
N PRO A 10 4.06 9.08 -14.99
CA PRO A 10 4.04 10.02 -13.87
C PRO A 10 3.59 9.45 -12.51
N VAL A 11 2.53 8.63 -12.48
CA VAL A 11 2.04 8.01 -11.24
C VAL A 11 3.02 6.95 -10.75
N GLY A 12 3.58 6.13 -11.63
CA GLY A 12 4.58 5.13 -11.28
C GLY A 12 5.86 5.77 -10.74
N ARG A 13 6.25 6.90 -11.33
CA ARG A 13 7.36 7.74 -10.85
C ARG A 13 7.09 8.29 -9.47
N MET A 14 5.89 8.82 -9.21
CA MET A 14 5.51 9.33 -7.89
C MET A 14 5.42 8.21 -6.86
N ALA A 15 4.91 7.03 -7.24
CA ALA A 15 4.88 5.85 -6.37
C ALA A 15 6.28 5.39 -5.99
N LYS A 16 7.23 5.40 -6.94
CA LYS A 16 8.65 5.12 -6.68
C LYS A 16 9.28 6.13 -5.72
N LEU A 17 9.02 7.43 -5.93
CA LEU A 17 9.49 8.49 -5.01
C LEU A 17 8.90 8.34 -3.60
N MET A 18 7.61 8.00 -3.49
CA MET A 18 6.96 7.75 -2.20
C MET A 18 7.54 6.52 -1.51
N ALA A 19 7.82 5.45 -2.26
CA ALA A 19 8.47 4.25 -1.73
C ALA A 19 9.89 4.52 -1.24
N GLU A 20 10.66 5.33 -1.98
CA GLU A 20 12.01 5.77 -1.58
C GLU A 20 11.97 6.68 -0.34
N LEU A 21 11.03 7.63 -0.27
CA LEU A 21 10.81 8.46 0.91
C LEU A 21 10.45 7.61 2.14
N HIS A 22 9.52 6.67 2.00
CA HIS A 22 9.16 5.71 3.05
C HIS A 22 10.40 4.95 3.54
N TYR A 23 11.22 4.44 2.62
CA TYR A 23 12.45 3.74 2.97
C TYR A 23 13.37 4.60 3.84
N PHE A 24 13.70 5.82 3.42
CA PHE A 24 14.63 6.66 4.17
C PHE A 24 14.08 7.06 5.55
N MET A 25 12.79 7.40 5.64
CA MET A 25 12.18 7.73 6.93
C MET A 25 12.14 6.52 7.87
N ALA A 26 11.73 5.36 7.35
CA ALA A 26 11.64 4.14 8.14
C ALA A 26 13.02 3.64 8.58
N LYS A 27 14.01 3.66 7.68
CA LYS A 27 15.38 3.26 7.98
C LYS A 27 16.00 4.13 9.07
N GLU A 28 15.81 5.45 8.99
CA GLU A 28 16.29 6.37 10.03
C GLU A 28 15.63 6.10 11.39
N MET A 29 14.31 5.82 11.42
CA MET A 29 13.62 5.44 12.65
C MET A 29 14.17 4.12 13.23
N ILE A 30 14.41 3.13 12.38
CA ILE A 30 14.96 1.82 12.77
C ILE A 30 16.38 1.95 13.30
N ASP A 31 17.24 2.70 12.63
CA ASP A 31 18.63 2.88 13.03
C ASP A 31 18.77 3.59 14.38
N ARG A 32 17.91 4.58 14.65
CA ARG A 32 17.96 5.34 15.91
C ARG A 32 17.32 4.63 17.09
N LEU A 33 16.23 3.89 16.86
CA LEU A 33 15.45 3.27 17.93
C LEU A 33 15.79 1.79 18.14
N GLY A 34 16.55 1.19 17.22
CA GLY A 34 16.76 -0.24 17.12
C GLY A 34 15.62 -0.95 16.38
N GLU A 35 15.88 -2.19 15.97
CA GLU A 35 14.99 -2.99 15.11
C GLU A 35 13.52 -3.01 15.57
N GLU A 36 13.26 -3.50 16.78
CA GLU A 36 11.90 -3.71 17.27
C GLU A 36 11.13 -2.39 17.46
N LYS A 37 11.70 -1.45 18.22
CA LYS A 37 11.06 -0.16 18.52
C LYS A 37 10.95 0.73 17.28
N GLY A 38 11.93 0.63 16.38
CA GLY A 38 11.91 1.31 15.10
C GLY A 38 10.81 0.81 14.20
N LYS A 39 10.69 -0.51 14.01
CA LYS A 39 9.61 -1.11 13.22
C LYS A 39 8.23 -0.83 13.84
N GLU A 40 8.11 -0.81 15.17
CA GLU A 40 6.89 -0.38 15.86
C GLU A 40 6.54 1.09 15.56
N ALA A 41 7.53 1.99 15.62
CA ALA A 41 7.33 3.40 15.28
C ALA A 41 6.88 3.58 13.82
N VAL A 42 7.49 2.83 12.89
CA VAL A 42 7.10 2.83 11.47
C VAL A 42 5.66 2.33 11.30
N ARG A 43 5.28 1.20 11.90
CA ARG A 43 3.89 0.71 11.85
C ARG A 43 2.90 1.72 12.41
N SER A 44 3.24 2.38 13.51
CA SER A 44 2.43 3.43 14.10
C SER A 44 2.25 4.62 13.14
N ALA A 45 3.31 5.03 12.44
CA ALA A 45 3.24 6.08 11.42
C ALA A 45 2.38 5.67 10.22
N ILE A 46 2.55 4.44 9.71
CA ILE A 46 1.74 3.90 8.61
C ILE A 46 0.27 3.80 9.00
N ARG A 47 -0.03 3.38 10.23
CA ARG A 47 -1.41 3.34 10.74
C ARG A 47 -2.06 4.71 10.76
N LYS A 48 -1.38 5.72 11.32
CA LYS A 48 -1.88 7.10 11.35
C LYS A 48 -2.06 7.67 9.94
N PHE A 49 -1.15 7.35 9.02
CA PHE A 49 -1.28 7.75 7.62
C PHE A 49 -2.50 7.09 6.95
N GLY A 50 -2.75 5.81 7.20
CA GLY A 50 -3.97 5.12 6.75
C GLY A 50 -5.26 5.73 7.34
N GLU A 51 -5.27 6.02 8.65
CA GLU A 51 -6.40 6.65 9.33
C GLU A 51 -6.72 8.04 8.74
N ALA A 52 -5.71 8.86 8.45
CA ALA A 52 -5.89 10.16 7.81
C ALA A 52 -6.44 10.05 6.37
N ARG A 53 -6.00 9.05 5.59
CA ARG A 53 -6.54 8.79 4.25
C ARG A 53 -8.00 8.34 4.33
N ILE A 54 -8.31 7.46 5.27
CA ILE A 54 -9.69 7.05 5.56
C ILE A 54 -10.58 8.25 5.86
N GLU A 55 -10.13 9.16 6.72
CA GLU A 55 -10.90 10.35 7.08
C GLU A 55 -11.30 11.16 5.84
N SER A 56 -10.32 11.46 4.97
CA SER A 56 -10.58 12.17 3.70
C SER A 56 -11.50 11.37 2.76
N MET A 57 -11.35 10.06 2.68
CA MET A 57 -12.24 9.22 1.86
C MET A 57 -13.68 9.21 2.40
N LEU A 58 -13.87 9.24 3.73
CA LEU A 58 -15.19 9.29 4.34
C LEU A 58 -15.88 10.66 4.17
N GLU A 59 -15.10 11.74 4.15
CA GLU A 59 -15.61 13.06 3.77
C GLU A 59 -16.18 13.01 2.34
N GLU A 60 -15.45 12.44 1.40
CA GLU A 60 -15.93 12.26 0.02
C GLU A 60 -17.17 11.37 -0.07
N VAL A 61 -17.22 10.28 0.72
CA VAL A 61 -18.42 9.41 0.83
C VAL A 61 -19.63 10.22 1.27
N HIS A 62 -19.48 11.07 2.30
CA HIS A 62 -20.54 11.92 2.82
C HIS A 62 -20.97 12.98 1.79
N GLU A 63 -20.03 13.66 1.14
CA GLU A 63 -20.30 14.65 0.08
C GLU A 63 -21.08 14.05 -1.10
N LYS A 64 -20.80 12.79 -1.43
CA LYS A 64 -21.49 12.05 -2.51
C LYS A 64 -22.80 11.40 -2.05
N GLY A 65 -23.17 11.49 -0.77
CA GLY A 65 -24.36 10.84 -0.22
C GLY A 65 -24.32 9.31 -0.33
N LEU A 66 -23.14 8.71 -0.24
CA LEU A 66 -22.91 7.27 -0.32
C LEU A 66 -22.88 6.65 1.09
N GLU A 67 -23.16 5.35 1.17
CA GLU A 67 -22.93 4.57 2.39
C GLU A 67 -21.55 3.92 2.37
N ILE A 68 -20.98 3.67 3.55
CA ILE A 68 -19.71 2.97 3.70
C ILE A 68 -19.92 1.49 3.34
N SER A 69 -19.32 1.05 2.24
CA SER A 69 -19.41 -0.33 1.78
C SER A 69 -18.19 -0.72 0.92
N PRO A 70 -17.99 -2.02 0.66
CA PRO A 70 -16.98 -2.49 -0.29
C PRO A 70 -17.06 -1.84 -1.67
N GLU A 71 -18.28 -1.61 -2.18
CA GLU A 71 -18.51 -0.99 -3.48
C GLU A 71 -18.13 0.49 -3.47
N THR A 72 -18.40 1.19 -2.37
CA THR A 72 -18.05 2.60 -2.22
C THR A 72 -16.53 2.79 -2.14
N TYR A 73 -15.78 1.88 -1.51
CA TYR A 73 -14.32 1.93 -1.47
C TYR A 73 -13.70 2.06 -2.87
N ALA A 74 -14.17 1.27 -3.85
CA ALA A 74 -13.66 1.33 -5.22
C ALA A 74 -13.93 2.68 -5.91
N ARG A 75 -14.91 3.47 -5.44
CA ARG A 75 -15.30 4.77 -5.99
C ARG A 75 -14.57 5.95 -5.36
N VAL A 76 -14.14 5.82 -4.11
CA VAL A 76 -13.46 6.89 -3.35
C VAL A 76 -11.98 6.58 -3.08
N LYS A 77 -11.45 5.43 -3.51
CA LYS A 77 -10.03 5.12 -3.34
C LYS A 77 -9.18 6.23 -3.98
N ASP A 78 -8.31 6.80 -3.17
CA ASP A 78 -7.42 7.91 -3.51
C ASP A 78 -6.17 7.46 -4.29
N MET A 79 -5.71 6.23 -4.06
CA MET A 79 -4.52 5.69 -4.71
C MET A 79 -4.86 5.21 -6.13
N PRO A 80 -4.29 5.82 -7.18
CA PRO A 80 -4.49 5.38 -8.56
C PRO A 80 -3.86 4.01 -8.80
N SER A 81 -4.51 3.18 -9.62
CA SER A 81 -4.04 1.82 -9.94
C SER A 81 -3.31 1.72 -11.28
N ILE A 82 -3.18 2.83 -12.04
CA ILE A 82 -2.73 2.82 -13.43
C ILE A 82 -1.30 2.32 -13.65
N SER A 83 -0.46 2.42 -12.62
CA SER A 83 0.96 2.02 -12.69
C SER A 83 1.22 0.62 -12.14
N TRP A 84 0.18 -0.08 -11.68
CA TRP A 84 0.25 -1.47 -11.24
C TRP A 84 -0.25 -2.36 -12.36
N GLU A 85 0.40 -3.51 -12.54
CA GLU A 85 -0.04 -4.51 -13.52
C GLU A 85 -0.63 -5.70 -12.77
N SER A 86 -1.79 -6.16 -13.23
CA SER A 86 -2.42 -7.38 -12.75
C SER A 86 -2.21 -8.48 -13.78
N ASP A 87 -2.21 -9.73 -13.33
CA ASP A 87 -2.22 -10.89 -14.23
C ASP A 87 -3.52 -10.88 -15.07
N PRO A 88 -3.44 -10.94 -16.41
CA PRO A 88 -4.62 -10.99 -17.27
C PRO A 88 -5.53 -12.19 -17.01
N ASP A 89 -4.96 -13.33 -16.63
CA ASP A 89 -5.68 -14.58 -16.36
C ASP A 89 -6.17 -14.64 -14.90
N ASN A 90 -5.57 -13.86 -14.00
CA ASN A 90 -5.99 -13.73 -12.61
C ASN A 90 -5.85 -12.30 -12.07
N PRO A 91 -6.86 -11.43 -12.24
CA PRO A 91 -6.80 -10.02 -11.81
C PRO A 91 -6.57 -9.78 -10.31
N CYS A 92 -6.70 -10.81 -9.47
CA CYS A 92 -6.33 -10.73 -8.05
C CYS A 92 -4.81 -10.72 -7.83
N ASP A 93 -4.02 -11.11 -8.83
CA ASP A 93 -2.56 -11.17 -8.76
C ASP A 93 -1.95 -9.90 -9.34
N ILE A 94 -1.33 -9.12 -8.48
CA ILE A 94 -0.53 -7.96 -8.89
C ILE A 94 0.87 -8.44 -9.23
N THR A 95 1.19 -8.44 -10.52
CA THR A 95 2.46 -8.93 -11.09
C THR A 95 3.53 -7.83 -11.09
N TYR A 96 3.14 -6.57 -11.27
CA TYR A 96 4.02 -5.40 -11.14
C TYR A 96 3.49 -4.38 -10.13
N CYS A 97 4.38 -3.92 -9.25
CA CYS A 97 4.13 -2.86 -8.26
C CYS A 97 5.35 -1.90 -8.27
N PRO A 98 5.16 -0.61 -8.61
CA PRO A 98 6.26 0.35 -8.69
C PRO A 98 6.93 0.60 -7.33
N MET A 99 6.18 0.48 -6.23
CA MET A 99 6.73 0.62 -4.88
C MET A 99 7.63 -0.57 -4.52
N TYR A 100 7.20 -1.79 -4.84
CA TYR A 100 8.02 -2.99 -4.67
C TYR A 100 9.28 -2.93 -5.52
N ASP A 101 9.18 -2.52 -6.80
CA ASP A 101 10.34 -2.36 -7.68
C ASP A 101 11.39 -1.44 -7.04
N MET A 102 10.95 -0.33 -6.42
CA MET A 102 11.85 0.56 -5.68
C MET A 102 12.48 -0.13 -4.45
N TRP A 103 11.69 -0.76 -3.59
CA TRP A 103 12.23 -1.42 -2.38
C TRP A 103 13.15 -2.59 -2.72
N HIS A 104 12.86 -3.36 -3.77
CA HIS A 104 13.72 -4.43 -4.25
C HIS A 104 15.07 -3.91 -4.72
N GLN A 105 15.09 -2.81 -5.49
CA GLN A 105 16.34 -2.16 -5.92
C GLN A 105 17.16 -1.58 -4.74
N LEU A 106 16.50 -1.30 -3.61
CA LEU A 106 17.13 -0.83 -2.38
C LEU A 106 17.52 -1.98 -1.44
N GLY A 107 17.09 -3.23 -1.70
CA GLY A 107 17.25 -4.36 -0.78
C GLY A 107 16.51 -4.13 0.56
N ALA A 108 15.34 -3.50 0.50
CA ALA A 108 14.57 -3.02 1.64
C ALA A 108 13.14 -3.58 1.65
N GLU A 109 12.96 -4.82 1.19
CA GLU A 109 11.66 -5.48 1.11
C GLU A 109 10.98 -5.60 2.48
N ASP A 110 11.75 -5.77 3.55
CA ASP A 110 11.24 -5.86 4.92
C ASP A 110 10.64 -4.53 5.41
N ILE A 111 11.28 -3.40 5.08
CA ILE A 111 10.76 -2.04 5.32
C ILE A 111 9.54 -1.78 4.43
N GLY A 112 9.58 -2.22 3.18
CA GLY A 112 8.46 -2.14 2.26
C GLY A 112 7.23 -2.90 2.75
N ALA A 113 7.42 -4.07 3.36
CA ALA A 113 6.35 -4.87 3.94
C ALA A 113 5.56 -4.12 5.03
N LEU A 114 6.23 -3.25 5.81
CA LEU A 114 5.58 -2.42 6.83
C LEU A 114 4.60 -1.41 6.20
N TYR A 115 4.94 -0.83 5.06
CA TYR A 115 4.03 0.07 4.33
C TYR A 115 2.80 -0.68 3.84
N CYS A 116 3.00 -1.88 3.30
CA CYS A 116 1.91 -2.73 2.78
C CYS A 116 0.90 -3.18 3.84
N GLU A 117 1.16 -2.95 5.14
CA GLU A 117 0.18 -3.17 6.21
C GLU A 117 -1.00 -2.18 6.11
N ILE A 118 -0.85 -1.04 5.41
CA ILE A 118 -1.92 -0.05 5.23
C ILE A 118 -3.18 -0.62 4.59
N ASP A 119 -3.05 -1.61 3.70
CA ASP A 119 -4.16 -2.21 2.98
C ASP A 119 -5.21 -2.80 3.94
N SER A 120 -4.76 -3.42 5.04
CA SER A 120 -5.68 -4.03 6.01
C SER A 120 -6.53 -2.99 6.73
N ILE A 121 -5.95 -1.82 7.01
CA ILE A 121 -6.62 -0.69 7.67
C ILE A 121 -7.70 -0.13 6.74
N MET A 122 -7.34 0.11 5.47
CA MET A 122 -8.27 0.63 4.47
C MET A 122 -9.44 -0.33 4.23
N TYR A 123 -9.14 -1.61 4.01
CA TYR A 123 -10.15 -2.62 3.74
C TYR A 123 -11.08 -2.84 4.93
N ASP A 124 -10.53 -2.96 6.15
CA ASP A 124 -11.34 -3.16 7.34
C ASP A 124 -12.38 -2.06 7.54
N LYS A 125 -11.99 -0.80 7.30
CA LYS A 125 -12.89 0.34 7.46
C LYS A 125 -14.11 0.30 6.53
N PHE A 126 -13.95 -0.23 5.33
CA PHE A 126 -15.01 -0.35 4.34
C PHE A 126 -15.73 -1.71 4.41
N GLY A 127 -15.53 -2.50 5.48
CA GLY A 127 -16.16 -3.81 5.64
C GLY A 127 -15.61 -4.87 4.70
N ILE A 128 -14.38 -4.70 4.21
CA ILE A 128 -13.72 -5.64 3.30
C ILE A 128 -12.82 -6.57 4.13
N GLY A 129 -13.07 -7.87 4.01
CA GLY A 129 -12.19 -8.92 4.50
C GLY A 129 -11.03 -9.09 3.54
N PHE A 130 -9.81 -9.04 4.06
CA PHE A 130 -8.60 -9.04 3.25
C PHE A 130 -7.63 -10.13 3.70
N GLU A 131 -7.15 -10.92 2.73
CA GLU A 131 -6.06 -11.87 2.88
C GLU A 131 -5.05 -11.68 1.74
N ARG A 132 -3.76 -11.81 2.06
CA ARG A 132 -2.66 -11.71 1.09
C ARG A 132 -1.72 -12.91 1.21
N PRO A 133 -2.09 -14.07 0.62
CA PRO A 133 -1.32 -15.30 0.75
C PRO A 133 0.00 -15.30 -0.02
N LEU A 134 0.09 -14.55 -1.12
CA LEU A 134 1.33 -14.32 -1.87
C LEU A 134 1.71 -12.85 -1.77
N CYS A 135 2.98 -12.55 -1.52
CA CYS A 135 3.47 -11.19 -1.35
C CYS A 135 4.92 -11.04 -1.84
N LYS A 136 5.13 -10.13 -2.79
CA LYS A 136 6.46 -9.88 -3.38
C LYS A 136 7.53 -9.50 -2.35
N THR A 137 7.16 -8.73 -1.31
CA THR A 137 8.10 -8.38 -0.21
C THR A 137 8.47 -9.57 0.68
N LYS A 138 7.81 -10.71 0.52
CA LYS A 138 8.13 -11.99 1.18
C LYS A 138 8.83 -12.99 0.25
N GLY A 139 9.15 -12.58 -0.99
CA GLY A 139 9.84 -13.41 -1.97
C GLY A 139 8.94 -14.11 -2.99
N ASP A 140 7.63 -13.84 -2.98
CA ASP A 140 6.72 -14.39 -4.00
C ASP A 140 6.81 -13.62 -5.34
N ASN A 141 6.37 -14.25 -6.43
CA ASN A 141 6.39 -13.64 -7.75
C ASN A 141 5.32 -12.54 -7.94
N CYS A 142 4.24 -12.58 -7.16
CA CYS A 142 3.13 -11.62 -7.22
C CYS A 142 2.62 -11.28 -5.81
N CYS A 143 1.79 -10.24 -5.72
CA CYS A 143 0.95 -9.99 -4.56
C CYS A 143 -0.48 -10.44 -4.88
N ARG A 144 -0.98 -11.48 -4.19
CA ARG A 144 -2.35 -11.98 -4.40
C ARG A 144 -3.30 -11.32 -3.40
N PHE A 145 -4.24 -10.53 -3.90
CA PHE A 145 -5.25 -9.85 -3.08
C PHE A 145 -6.55 -10.66 -3.08
N LEU A 146 -6.83 -11.32 -1.96
CA LEU A 146 -8.11 -11.99 -1.74
C LEU A 146 -8.99 -11.05 -0.90
N VAL A 147 -9.98 -10.44 -1.55
CA VAL A 147 -10.95 -9.55 -0.92
C VAL A 147 -12.33 -10.18 -0.91
N ARG A 148 -13.06 -10.04 0.20
CA ARG A 148 -14.44 -10.53 0.38
C ARG A 148 -15.24 -9.54 1.21
N ASP A 149 -16.55 -9.52 1.05
CA ASP A 149 -17.40 -8.74 1.94
C ASP A 149 -17.38 -9.36 3.35
N LYS A 150 -17.12 -8.55 4.38
CA LYS A 150 -17.43 -8.94 5.76
C LYS A 150 -18.94 -8.80 5.91
N LYS A 151 -19.67 -9.91 5.82
CA LYS A 151 -21.05 -9.94 6.32
C LYS A 151 -20.99 -9.62 7.82
N HIS A 152 -21.55 -8.48 8.21
CA HIS A 152 -21.84 -8.16 9.60
C HIS A 152 -23.03 -8.99 10.10
#